data_AF-A0A6J7ZEJ3-F1
#
_entry.id   AF-A0A6J7ZEJ3-F1
#
_cell.length_a   1.000
_cell.length_b   1.000
_cell.length_c   1.000
_cell.angle_alpha   90.00
_cell.angle_beta   90.00
_cell.angle_gamma   90.00
#
_symmetry.space_group_name_H-M   'P 1'
#
loop_
_entity.id
_entity.type
_entity.pdbx_description
1 polymer ?
#
loop_
_entity_poly.entity_id
_entity_poly.type
_entity_poly.pdbx_seq_one_letter_code
_entity_poly.pdbx_strand_id
1 'polypeptide(L)'
;MGLSAFGGKDSPICQSCPLLNQGCLFLENRRYTLTNERLIRADINSIHPSSDDILILDDLSIENTHQITVEINDVLMMVGKLQLRADHRLFKILRPILVEIYKGLLAVTTEKHRYGISHREVVELMPTIDELNQLIFDLYSDDWLACDNVWGTPIYHYEMINGIPEATKVIGENFIAPSLIDLRNECYKLLENYAKFINGLQTPEEKQQAIKDNVIPPWLPALIDCLIGNKRINLRIDNGKLIITKLSKRHRNIIKSAGLSIALDATQNKRDYALSLGISLNEILEVSEVKQSTPNLHIHIIKGMGRGGKQRRDTMQERINVAINAIAKRHQGQNIGLIDHKSAVANYQDLGHKLGYWHKDTRGSNQFLNTQVMVSVGHPCPNLGQVAAEYQTLTGYFPTPDQRTGRYGGWVNRKIKAELIQDVGRLRAHLRPDEQLHSYLVADLDDDTISATRLAYPTATIIIEDIYDIAPGAASKGVQTERGIIEALWSSVKSGVVATIDDIAEQLGITKGGVSKNLKDRLGIGFREVKKSLLLLYRAINNKSKLSELDSDALYIALEYLPNVVRDFENGQITPADVVVEVVNTAKAYGHRQFRHILAVTPIPILCKLWGAVLTFLPLKIRQELIGLPDKLIF
;
A
#
# COMPACT_ATOMS: atom_id res chain seq x y z
N MET A 1 -29.00 6.81 -34.73
CA MET A 1 -28.91 5.40 -35.17
C MET A 1 -29.41 4.53 -34.02
N GLY A 2 -30.36 3.63 -34.30
CA GLY A 2 -31.15 2.94 -33.28
C GLY A 2 -30.33 2.14 -32.27
N LEU A 3 -30.66 2.31 -31.00
CA LEU A 3 -30.14 1.54 -29.87
C LEU A 3 -30.32 0.04 -30.14
N SER A 4 -29.22 -0.71 -30.24
CA SER A 4 -29.24 -2.17 -30.15
C SER A 4 -29.59 -2.53 -28.70
N ALA A 5 -30.88 -2.61 -28.39
CA ALA A 5 -31.35 -3.18 -27.15
C ALA A 5 -30.90 -4.65 -27.12
N PHE A 6 -30.03 -5.01 -26.18
CA PHE A 6 -29.63 -6.40 -25.90
C PHE A 6 -30.78 -7.22 -25.28
N GLY A 7 -32.01 -7.07 -25.78
CA GLY A 7 -33.20 -7.73 -25.27
C GLY A 7 -34.31 -7.76 -26.32
N GLY A 8 -35.00 -8.90 -26.41
CA GLY A 8 -36.00 -9.21 -27.42
C GLY A 8 -36.12 -10.71 -27.63
N LYS A 9 -37.14 -11.16 -28.39
CA LYS A 9 -37.39 -12.60 -28.65
C LYS A 9 -36.20 -13.33 -29.30
N ASP A 10 -35.30 -12.58 -29.94
CA ASP A 10 -34.12 -13.09 -30.65
C ASP A 10 -32.83 -13.05 -29.80
N SER A 11 -32.89 -12.55 -28.57
CA SER A 11 -31.73 -12.53 -27.66
C SER A 11 -31.57 -13.89 -26.97
N PRO A 12 -30.39 -14.55 -27.04
CA PRO A 12 -30.14 -15.84 -26.39
C PRO A 12 -30.40 -15.80 -24.88
N ILE A 13 -30.11 -14.66 -24.24
CA ILE A 13 -30.32 -14.42 -22.81
C ILE A 13 -31.82 -14.37 -22.47
N CYS A 14 -32.63 -13.78 -23.35
CA CYS A 14 -34.08 -13.72 -23.17
C CYS A 14 -34.75 -15.08 -23.43
N GLN A 15 -34.25 -15.87 -24.38
CA GLN A 15 -34.76 -17.22 -24.69
C GLN A 15 -34.54 -18.23 -23.56
N SER A 16 -33.48 -18.06 -22.78
CA SER A 16 -33.24 -18.84 -21.55
C SER A 16 -34.10 -18.42 -20.35
N CYS A 17 -34.89 -17.35 -20.45
CA CYS A 17 -35.71 -16.86 -19.34
C CYS A 17 -37.02 -17.67 -19.22
N PRO A 18 -37.29 -18.31 -18.07
CA PRO A 18 -38.53 -19.08 -17.85
C PRO A 18 -39.81 -18.25 -18.00
N LEU A 19 -39.69 -16.93 -17.81
CA LEU A 19 -40.79 -15.97 -17.85
C LEU A 19 -41.09 -15.43 -19.26
N LEU A 20 -40.26 -15.76 -20.27
CA LEU A 20 -40.44 -15.23 -21.63
C LEU A 20 -41.80 -15.61 -22.23
N ASN A 21 -42.20 -16.89 -22.06
CA ASN A 21 -43.48 -17.41 -22.55
C ASN A 21 -44.68 -17.02 -21.68
N GLN A 22 -44.44 -16.40 -20.52
CA GLN A 22 -45.47 -15.95 -19.57
C GLN A 22 -45.71 -14.43 -19.65
N GLY A 23 -45.15 -13.75 -20.66
CA GLY A 23 -45.24 -12.30 -20.78
C GLY A 23 -44.24 -11.59 -19.87
N CYS A 24 -42.94 -11.78 -20.11
CA CYS A 24 -41.88 -11.13 -19.35
C CYS A 24 -41.99 -9.59 -19.47
N LEU A 25 -42.62 -8.96 -18.48
CA LEU A 25 -42.77 -7.50 -18.37
C LEU A 25 -41.45 -6.81 -17.99
N PHE A 26 -40.33 -7.52 -17.81
CA PHE A 26 -39.08 -6.92 -17.32
C PHE A 26 -38.60 -5.74 -18.18
N LEU A 27 -38.60 -5.88 -19.51
CA LEU A 27 -38.15 -4.81 -20.41
C LEU A 27 -39.15 -3.65 -20.45
N GLU A 28 -40.44 -3.96 -20.32
CA GLU A 28 -41.53 -2.97 -20.35
C GLU A 28 -41.59 -2.19 -19.02
N ASN A 29 -41.53 -2.89 -17.89
CA ASN A 29 -41.35 -2.33 -16.55
C ASN A 29 -40.06 -1.54 -16.45
N ARG A 30 -38.93 -2.04 -16.99
CA ARG A 30 -37.67 -1.27 -17.01
C ARG A 30 -37.81 0.00 -17.84
N ARG A 31 -38.44 -0.05 -19.03
CA ARG A 31 -38.73 1.16 -19.80
C ARG A 31 -39.63 2.11 -19.03
N TYR A 32 -40.71 1.60 -18.44
CA TYR A 32 -41.67 2.38 -17.65
C TYR A 32 -40.99 3.05 -16.44
N THR A 33 -40.20 2.31 -15.67
CA THR A 33 -39.36 2.81 -14.56
C THR A 33 -38.39 3.88 -15.05
N LEU A 34 -37.63 3.62 -16.12
CA LEU A 34 -36.69 4.60 -16.68
C LEU A 34 -37.37 5.85 -17.25
N THR A 35 -38.65 5.76 -17.64
CA THR A 35 -39.42 6.87 -18.22
C THR A 35 -40.20 7.65 -17.17
N ASN A 36 -40.63 7.02 -16.07
CA ASN A 36 -41.55 7.60 -15.09
C ASN A 36 -40.95 7.80 -13.69
N GLU A 37 -39.88 7.11 -13.32
CA GLU A 37 -39.20 7.34 -12.03
C GLU A 37 -38.16 8.45 -12.18
N ARG A 38 -38.30 9.50 -11.37
CA ARG A 38 -37.34 10.62 -11.31
C ARG A 38 -36.05 10.27 -10.55
N LEU A 39 -36.02 9.13 -9.87
CA LEU A 39 -34.88 8.67 -9.07
C LEU A 39 -34.69 7.17 -9.27
N ILE A 40 -33.63 6.81 -9.99
CA ILE A 40 -33.30 5.42 -10.31
C ILE A 40 -32.07 5.02 -9.49
N ARG A 41 -32.21 4.03 -8.61
CA ARG A 41 -31.07 3.42 -7.91
C ARG A 41 -30.64 2.16 -8.66
N ALA A 42 -29.42 2.15 -9.20
CA ALA A 42 -28.89 1.03 -9.96
C ALA A 42 -27.37 0.94 -9.84
N ASP A 43 -26.83 -0.23 -10.17
CA ASP A 43 -25.38 -0.40 -10.37
C ASP A 43 -24.90 0.52 -11.49
N ILE A 44 -23.75 1.18 -11.29
CA ILE A 44 -23.21 2.14 -12.26
C ILE A 44 -23.01 1.51 -13.65
N ASN A 45 -22.71 0.21 -13.72
CA ASN A 45 -22.51 -0.47 -14.99
C ASN A 45 -23.79 -0.65 -15.81
N SER A 46 -24.96 -0.40 -15.20
CA SER A 46 -26.28 -0.59 -15.80
C SER A 46 -26.96 0.72 -16.24
N ILE A 47 -26.32 1.87 -15.98
CA ILE A 47 -26.87 3.19 -16.27
C ILE A 47 -26.14 3.89 -17.42
N HIS A 48 -26.88 4.76 -18.12
CA HIS A 48 -26.39 5.57 -19.22
C HIS A 48 -26.95 7.00 -19.06
N PRO A 49 -26.38 7.81 -18.15
CA PRO A 49 -26.87 9.16 -17.92
C PRO A 49 -26.61 10.04 -19.15
N SER A 50 -27.47 11.04 -19.30
CA SER A 50 -27.40 12.11 -20.27
C SER A 50 -26.98 13.43 -19.60
N SER A 51 -26.74 14.46 -20.40
CA SER A 51 -26.38 15.79 -19.90
C SER A 51 -27.47 16.45 -19.05
N ASP A 52 -28.71 15.96 -19.10
CA ASP A 52 -29.83 16.48 -18.32
C ASP A 52 -29.97 15.77 -16.97
N ASP A 53 -29.20 14.70 -16.74
CA ASP A 53 -29.29 13.88 -15.55
C ASP A 53 -28.32 14.32 -14.45
N ILE A 54 -28.77 14.17 -13.20
CA ILE A 54 -27.92 14.28 -12.01
C ILE A 54 -27.57 12.86 -11.54
N LEU A 55 -26.29 12.55 -11.53
CA LEU A 55 -25.77 11.26 -11.07
C LEU A 55 -25.30 11.36 -9.63
N ILE A 56 -25.88 10.57 -8.72
CA ILE A 56 -25.42 10.45 -7.34
C ILE A 56 -24.69 9.12 -7.17
N LEU A 57 -23.43 9.18 -6.76
CA LEU A 57 -22.56 8.02 -6.56
C LEU A 57 -22.36 7.80 -5.06
N ASP A 58 -22.91 6.71 -4.55
CA ASP A 58 -22.80 6.30 -3.14
C ASP A 58 -21.69 5.26 -2.99
N ASP A 59 -20.63 5.57 -2.22
CA ASP A 59 -19.48 4.71 -1.91
C ASP A 59 -18.86 3.98 -3.12
N LEU A 60 -18.80 4.66 -4.28
CA LEU A 60 -18.30 4.06 -5.52
C LEU A 60 -16.77 4.14 -5.62
N SER A 61 -16.10 2.99 -5.59
CA SER A 61 -14.73 2.88 -6.08
C SER A 61 -14.69 2.88 -7.61
N ILE A 62 -14.17 3.94 -8.23
CA ILE A 62 -13.99 3.99 -9.68
C ILE A 62 -13.00 2.91 -10.14
N GLU A 63 -13.45 2.02 -11.03
CA GLU A 63 -12.58 1.07 -11.71
C GLU A 63 -11.70 1.80 -12.73
N ASN A 64 -10.48 2.14 -12.32
CA ASN A 64 -9.53 2.88 -13.15
C ASN A 64 -8.87 2.01 -14.23
N THR A 65 -8.79 0.70 -14.03
CA THR A 65 -8.04 -0.21 -14.91
C THR A 65 -8.80 -1.47 -15.24
N HIS A 66 -8.58 -1.98 -16.45
CA HIS A 66 -8.89 -3.37 -16.78
C HIS A 66 -7.59 -4.13 -17.06
N GLN A 67 -7.55 -5.40 -16.69
CA GLN A 67 -6.40 -6.27 -16.86
C GLN A 67 -6.73 -7.38 -17.84
N ILE A 68 -5.80 -7.66 -18.75
CA ILE A 68 -5.82 -8.84 -19.61
C ILE A 68 -4.68 -9.75 -19.14
N THR A 69 -5.00 -10.99 -18.83
CA THR A 69 -4.04 -11.99 -18.36
C THR A 69 -3.77 -12.98 -19.50
N VAL A 70 -2.49 -13.25 -19.76
CA VAL A 70 -2.03 -14.14 -20.83
C VAL A 70 -1.14 -15.21 -20.21
N GLU A 71 -1.48 -16.46 -20.43
CA GLU A 71 -0.73 -17.63 -19.96
C GLU A 71 0.11 -18.24 -21.09
N ILE A 72 1.01 -19.16 -20.76
CA ILE A 72 1.85 -19.86 -21.74
C ILE A 72 1.00 -20.52 -22.84
N ASN A 73 -0.11 -21.14 -22.45
CA ASN A 73 -1.01 -21.81 -23.39
C ASN A 73 -1.64 -20.83 -24.39
N ASP A 74 -1.94 -19.59 -23.97
CA ASP A 74 -2.46 -18.56 -24.88
C ASP A 74 -1.42 -18.17 -25.94
N VAL A 75 -0.15 -18.07 -25.54
CA VAL A 75 0.96 -17.79 -26.45
C VAL A 75 1.16 -18.93 -27.44
N LEU A 76 1.19 -20.18 -26.98
CA LEU A 76 1.36 -21.36 -27.84
C LEU A 76 0.19 -21.52 -28.81
N MET A 77 -1.05 -21.31 -28.35
CA MET A 77 -2.23 -21.31 -29.21
C MET A 77 -2.15 -20.21 -30.26
N MET A 78 -1.66 -19.02 -29.90
CA MET A 78 -1.47 -17.92 -30.86
C MET A 78 -0.42 -18.25 -31.92
N VAL A 79 0.70 -18.85 -31.51
CA VAL A 79 1.74 -19.34 -32.43
C VAL A 79 1.16 -20.33 -33.44
N GLY A 80 0.43 -21.35 -32.96
CA GLY A 80 -0.21 -22.33 -33.83
C GLY A 80 -1.20 -21.70 -34.81
N LYS A 81 -2.05 -20.77 -34.34
CA LYS A 81 -3.01 -20.06 -35.21
C LYS A 81 -2.34 -19.23 -36.29
N LEU A 82 -1.31 -18.46 -35.93
CA LEU A 82 -0.58 -17.63 -36.89
C LEU A 82 0.18 -18.48 -37.91
N GLN A 83 0.74 -19.62 -37.47
CA GLN A 83 1.45 -20.54 -38.35
C GLN A 83 0.53 -21.21 -39.36
N LEU A 84 -0.75 -21.44 -39.04
CA LEU A 84 -1.72 -22.08 -39.94
C LEU A 84 -2.45 -21.11 -40.88
N ARG A 85 -2.16 -19.81 -40.82
CA ARG A 85 -2.74 -18.82 -41.74
C ARG A 85 -2.12 -18.91 -43.14
N ALA A 86 -2.92 -18.56 -44.14
CA ALA A 86 -2.46 -18.49 -45.54
C ALA A 86 -1.30 -17.50 -45.73
N ASP A 87 -1.34 -16.34 -45.04
CA ASP A 87 -0.20 -15.44 -44.97
C ASP A 87 0.67 -15.72 -43.74
N HIS A 88 1.76 -16.46 -43.96
CA HIS A 88 2.73 -16.79 -42.92
C HIS A 88 3.64 -15.62 -42.51
N ARG A 89 3.64 -14.50 -43.23
CA ARG A 89 4.52 -13.36 -42.94
C ARG A 89 4.14 -12.67 -41.64
N LEU A 90 2.85 -12.58 -41.35
CA LEU A 90 2.34 -12.08 -40.06
C LEU A 90 2.90 -12.87 -38.87
N PHE A 91 2.99 -14.21 -38.99
CA PHE A 91 3.65 -15.03 -37.99
C PHE A 91 5.13 -14.67 -37.83
N LYS A 92 5.85 -14.52 -38.95
CA LYS A 92 7.28 -14.16 -38.92
C LYS A 92 7.52 -12.82 -38.22
N ILE A 93 6.68 -11.81 -38.47
CA ILE A 93 6.77 -10.49 -37.82
C ILE A 93 6.52 -10.59 -36.31
N LEU A 94 5.51 -11.35 -35.88
CA LEU A 94 5.12 -11.42 -34.47
C LEU A 94 5.96 -12.41 -33.66
N ARG A 95 6.64 -13.35 -34.32
CA ARG A 95 7.43 -14.40 -33.67
C ARG A 95 8.46 -13.86 -32.66
N PRO A 96 9.28 -12.84 -32.97
CA PRO A 96 10.22 -12.27 -32.01
C PRO A 96 9.54 -11.84 -30.70
N ILE A 97 8.39 -11.16 -30.80
CA ILE A 97 7.61 -10.72 -29.64
C ILE A 97 7.08 -11.93 -28.85
N LEU A 98 6.49 -12.91 -29.53
CA LEU A 98 5.91 -14.10 -28.89
C LEU A 98 6.97 -14.94 -28.17
N VAL A 99 8.17 -15.04 -28.73
CA VAL A 99 9.31 -15.76 -28.14
C VAL A 99 9.77 -15.10 -26.85
N GLU A 100 9.91 -13.77 -26.82
CA GLU A 100 10.36 -13.05 -25.62
C GLU A 100 9.31 -13.10 -24.49
N ILE A 101 8.02 -13.01 -24.84
CA ILE A 101 6.94 -13.26 -23.86
C ILE A 101 7.05 -14.68 -23.30
N TYR A 102 7.18 -15.68 -24.16
CA TYR A 102 7.30 -17.08 -23.74
C TYR A 102 8.49 -17.31 -22.80
N LYS A 103 9.67 -16.77 -23.14
CA LYS A 103 10.86 -16.81 -22.27
C LYS A 103 10.60 -16.12 -20.93
N GLY A 104 10.00 -14.93 -20.94
CA GLY A 104 9.65 -14.19 -19.73
C GLY A 104 8.69 -14.96 -18.82
N LEU A 105 7.68 -15.63 -19.39
CA LEU A 105 6.72 -16.46 -18.63
C LEU A 105 7.41 -17.65 -17.95
N LEU A 106 8.39 -18.28 -18.60
CA LEU A 106 9.18 -19.36 -18.01
C LEU A 106 10.14 -18.86 -16.92
N ALA A 107 10.72 -17.68 -17.10
CA ALA A 107 11.75 -17.12 -16.22
C ALA A 107 11.26 -16.81 -14.80
N VAL A 108 9.95 -16.61 -14.58
CA VAL A 108 9.37 -16.34 -13.24
C VAL A 108 9.58 -17.49 -12.25
N THR A 109 9.85 -18.70 -12.75
CA THR A 109 10.16 -19.87 -11.89
C THR A 109 11.57 -19.83 -11.31
N THR A 110 12.41 -18.89 -11.75
CA THR A 110 13.81 -18.74 -11.26
C THR A 110 13.87 -17.89 -9.99
N GLU A 111 14.85 -18.15 -9.11
CA GLU A 111 15.04 -17.35 -7.88
C GLU A 111 15.22 -15.85 -8.17
N LYS A 112 15.84 -15.51 -9.31
CA LYS A 112 16.06 -14.13 -9.76
C LYS A 112 14.76 -13.35 -9.93
N HIS A 113 13.68 -13.99 -10.39
CA HIS A 113 12.40 -13.33 -10.70
C HIS A 113 11.27 -13.82 -9.78
N ARG A 114 11.60 -14.23 -8.55
CA ARG A 114 10.63 -14.71 -7.54
C ARG A 114 9.46 -13.74 -7.30
N TYR A 115 9.70 -12.43 -7.47
CA TYR A 115 8.70 -11.38 -7.26
C TYR A 115 8.05 -10.86 -8.56
N GLY A 116 8.26 -11.57 -9.67
CA GLY A 116 7.80 -11.20 -11.00
C GLY A 116 8.82 -10.35 -11.77
N ILE A 117 8.44 -9.98 -13.00
CA ILE A 117 9.18 -9.15 -13.94
C ILE A 117 8.39 -7.86 -14.13
N SER A 118 9.00 -6.73 -13.81
CA SER A 118 8.38 -5.40 -13.86
C SER A 118 8.17 -4.92 -15.30
N HIS A 119 7.38 -3.85 -15.47
CA HIS A 119 7.14 -3.26 -16.79
C HIS A 119 8.40 -2.87 -17.54
N ARG A 120 9.35 -2.24 -16.84
CA ARG A 120 10.61 -1.84 -17.44
C ARG A 120 11.39 -3.04 -17.96
N GLU A 121 11.51 -4.08 -17.14
CA GLU A 121 12.19 -5.31 -17.52
C GLU A 121 11.46 -6.04 -18.67
N VAL A 122 10.13 -6.08 -18.66
CA VAL A 122 9.36 -6.67 -19.78
C VAL A 122 9.61 -5.89 -21.07
N VAL A 123 9.60 -4.56 -21.05
CA VAL A 123 9.86 -3.73 -22.25
C VAL A 123 11.31 -3.90 -22.73
N GLU A 124 12.28 -4.00 -21.82
CA GLU A 124 13.70 -4.24 -22.15
C GLU A 124 13.94 -5.61 -22.81
N LEU A 125 13.08 -6.61 -22.56
CA LEU A 125 13.12 -7.91 -23.25
C LEU A 125 12.54 -7.86 -24.66
N MET A 126 11.70 -6.88 -24.99
CA MET A 126 10.99 -6.86 -26.27
C MET A 126 11.89 -6.37 -27.41
N PRO A 127 11.65 -6.83 -28.65
CA PRO A 127 12.29 -6.27 -29.83
C PRO A 127 12.05 -4.76 -29.93
N THR A 128 13.04 -4.04 -30.44
CA THR A 128 12.93 -2.62 -30.70
C THR A 128 11.95 -2.34 -31.84
N ILE A 129 11.40 -1.12 -31.87
CA ILE A 129 10.50 -0.68 -32.94
C ILE A 129 11.19 -0.78 -34.30
N ASP A 130 12.48 -0.41 -34.37
CA ASP A 130 13.25 -0.41 -35.61
C ASP A 130 13.49 -1.84 -36.13
N GLU A 131 13.82 -2.79 -35.26
CA GLU A 131 13.94 -4.20 -35.63
C GLU A 131 12.63 -4.77 -36.20
N LEU A 132 11.50 -4.42 -35.59
CA LEU A 132 10.19 -4.86 -36.06
C LEU A 132 9.79 -4.19 -37.37
N ASN A 133 10.04 -2.90 -37.53
CA ASN A 133 9.77 -2.17 -38.78
C ASN A 133 10.63 -2.69 -39.93
N GLN A 134 11.92 -2.96 -39.68
CA GLN A 134 12.80 -3.55 -40.69
C GLN A 134 12.29 -4.93 -41.12
N LEU A 135 11.90 -5.77 -40.16
CA LEU A 135 11.35 -7.09 -40.46
C LEU A 135 10.04 -7.02 -41.26
N ILE A 136 9.18 -6.05 -40.95
CA ILE A 136 7.96 -5.80 -41.72
C ILE A 136 8.32 -5.42 -43.16
N PHE A 137 9.26 -4.50 -43.35
CA PHE A 137 9.72 -4.08 -44.67
C PHE A 137 10.31 -5.25 -45.49
N ASP A 138 11.18 -6.06 -44.89
CA ASP A 138 11.81 -7.19 -45.56
C ASP A 138 10.80 -8.24 -46.04
N LEU A 139 9.64 -8.36 -45.36
CA LEU A 139 8.63 -9.38 -45.67
C LEU A 139 7.55 -8.90 -46.65
N TYR A 140 7.27 -7.60 -46.71
CA TYR A 140 6.18 -7.02 -47.49
C TYR A 140 6.62 -6.02 -48.57
N SER A 141 7.92 -5.73 -48.69
CA SER A 141 8.43 -4.77 -49.67
C SER A 141 8.03 -5.10 -51.10
N ASP A 142 8.10 -6.37 -51.52
CA ASP A 142 7.73 -6.80 -52.88
C ASP A 142 6.25 -6.56 -53.20
N ASP A 143 5.32 -6.91 -52.29
CA ASP A 143 3.88 -6.65 -52.45
C ASP A 143 3.59 -5.16 -52.57
N TRP A 144 4.31 -4.35 -51.80
CA TRP A 144 4.22 -2.90 -51.84
C TRP A 144 4.76 -2.30 -53.15
N LEU A 145 5.87 -2.83 -53.66
CA LEU A 145 6.41 -2.47 -54.98
C LEU A 145 5.44 -2.86 -56.11
N ALA A 146 4.69 -3.95 -55.93
CA ALA A 146 3.69 -4.44 -56.87
C ALA A 146 2.29 -3.80 -56.70
N CYS A 147 2.06 -3.02 -55.63
CA CYS A 147 0.75 -2.47 -55.24
C CYS A 147 -0.36 -3.53 -55.07
N ASP A 148 -0.02 -4.77 -54.68
CA ASP A 148 -0.98 -5.86 -54.50
C ASP A 148 -1.33 -6.07 -53.02
N ASN A 149 -2.63 -5.93 -52.69
CA ASN A 149 -3.21 -6.22 -51.37
C ASN A 149 -2.46 -5.62 -50.15
N VAL A 150 -2.17 -4.33 -50.22
CA VAL A 150 -1.16 -3.68 -49.39
C VAL A 150 -1.70 -3.09 -48.07
N TRP A 151 -1.06 -3.37 -46.93
CA TRP A 151 -1.41 -2.77 -45.62
C TRP A 151 -0.65 -1.45 -45.39
N GLY A 152 -1.33 -0.33 -45.17
CA GLY A 152 -0.71 0.97 -44.83
C GLY A 152 -1.47 2.19 -45.37
N THR A 153 -0.82 3.35 -45.45
CA THR A 153 -1.40 4.56 -46.07
C THR A 153 -0.95 4.69 -47.53
N PRO A 154 -1.79 4.37 -48.53
CA PRO A 154 -1.42 4.49 -49.93
C PRO A 154 -1.21 5.96 -50.32
N ILE A 155 -0.11 6.25 -51.02
CA ILE A 155 0.12 7.55 -51.65
C ILE A 155 -0.41 7.46 -53.08
N TYR A 156 -1.51 8.15 -53.36
CA TYR A 156 -2.13 8.15 -54.67
C TYR A 156 -1.54 9.24 -55.58
N HIS A 157 -1.30 8.87 -56.83
CA HIS A 157 -1.17 9.78 -57.95
C HIS A 157 -2.57 10.23 -58.34
N TYR A 158 -2.75 11.54 -58.43
CA TYR A 158 -3.99 12.14 -58.89
C TYR A 158 -3.78 12.70 -60.29
N GLU A 159 -4.61 12.27 -61.23
CA GLU A 159 -4.70 12.88 -62.55
C GLU A 159 -6.02 13.64 -62.66
N MET A 160 -6.01 14.71 -63.45
CA MET A 160 -7.21 15.51 -63.68
C MET A 160 -8.01 14.86 -64.81
N ILE A 161 -9.09 14.16 -64.45
CA ILE A 161 -10.03 13.58 -65.41
C ILE A 161 -11.27 14.48 -65.41
N ASN A 162 -11.58 15.07 -66.57
CA ASN A 162 -12.71 16.00 -66.74
C ASN A 162 -12.71 17.20 -65.74
N GLY A 163 -11.54 17.64 -65.28
CA GLY A 163 -11.42 18.76 -64.34
C GLY A 163 -11.59 18.38 -62.86
N ILE A 164 -11.71 17.10 -62.54
CA ILE A 164 -11.77 16.59 -61.16
C ILE A 164 -10.48 15.79 -60.89
N PRO A 165 -9.80 15.98 -59.74
CA PRO A 165 -8.66 15.16 -59.36
C PRO A 165 -9.15 13.75 -59.01
N GLU A 166 -8.85 12.79 -59.87
CA GLU A 166 -9.15 11.37 -59.67
C GLU A 166 -7.85 10.61 -59.36
N ALA A 167 -7.90 9.72 -58.36
CA ALA A 167 -6.77 8.88 -58.01
C ALA A 167 -6.58 7.78 -59.07
N THR A 168 -5.49 7.81 -59.84
CA THR A 168 -5.28 6.89 -60.99
C THR A 168 -4.32 5.74 -60.73
N LYS A 169 -3.32 5.93 -59.86
CA LYS A 169 -2.34 4.88 -59.49
C LYS A 169 -1.71 5.16 -58.12
N VAL A 170 -1.25 4.14 -57.42
CA VAL A 170 -0.42 4.32 -56.21
C VAL A 170 1.01 4.67 -56.66
N ILE A 171 1.62 5.71 -56.10
CA ILE A 171 2.99 6.15 -56.45
C ILE A 171 3.99 5.31 -55.65
N GLY A 172 4.84 4.55 -56.36
CA GLY A 172 5.92 3.76 -55.75
C GLY A 172 7.23 4.51 -55.49
N GLU A 173 7.39 5.75 -55.97
CA GLU A 173 8.69 6.46 -55.96
C GLU A 173 8.95 7.31 -54.70
N ASN A 174 7.94 7.53 -53.84
CA ASN A 174 8.11 8.15 -52.52
C ASN A 174 7.37 7.30 -51.48
N PHE A 175 8.03 6.25 -51.01
CA PHE A 175 7.42 5.18 -50.24
C PHE A 175 7.38 5.46 -48.74
N ILE A 176 6.25 5.17 -48.08
CA ILE A 176 6.17 5.04 -46.61
C ILE A 176 5.96 3.55 -46.32
N ALA A 177 6.99 2.92 -45.76
CA ALA A 177 6.93 1.51 -45.40
C ALA A 177 5.85 1.22 -44.36
N PRO A 178 5.17 0.06 -44.45
CA PRO A 178 4.24 -0.39 -43.42
C PRO A 178 4.99 -0.46 -42.10
N SER A 179 4.43 0.19 -41.10
CA SER A 179 5.03 0.33 -39.79
C SER A 179 4.37 -0.60 -38.79
N LEU A 180 4.97 -0.70 -37.61
CA LEU A 180 4.37 -1.37 -36.46
C LEU A 180 2.98 -0.80 -36.11
N ILE A 181 2.72 0.48 -36.43
CA ILE A 181 1.41 1.13 -36.30
C ILE A 181 0.39 0.51 -37.25
N ASP A 182 0.79 0.22 -38.49
CA ASP A 182 -0.07 -0.40 -39.49
C ASP A 182 -0.36 -1.86 -39.11
N LEU A 183 0.66 -2.61 -38.66
CA LEU A 183 0.49 -3.97 -38.13
C LEU A 183 -0.53 -4.02 -36.98
N ARG A 184 -0.44 -3.06 -36.06
CA ARG A 184 -1.42 -2.91 -34.96
C ARG A 184 -2.82 -2.70 -35.51
N ASN A 185 -2.99 -1.78 -36.48
CA ASN A 185 -4.29 -1.50 -37.08
C ASN A 185 -4.87 -2.74 -37.75
N GLU A 186 -4.05 -3.53 -38.46
CA GLU A 186 -4.48 -4.80 -39.05
C GLU A 186 -4.91 -5.82 -37.99
N CYS A 187 -4.20 -5.89 -36.87
CA CYS A 187 -4.60 -6.73 -35.74
C CYS A 187 -5.96 -6.28 -35.15
N TYR A 188 -6.26 -4.98 -35.15
CA TYR A 188 -7.56 -4.44 -34.75
C TYR A 188 -8.68 -4.63 -35.80
N LYS A 189 -8.40 -4.52 -37.10
CA LYS A 189 -9.39 -4.81 -38.16
C LYS A 189 -9.87 -6.26 -38.11
N LEU A 190 -8.97 -7.19 -37.82
CA LEU A 190 -9.30 -8.59 -37.60
C LEU A 190 -10.21 -8.81 -36.37
N LEU A 191 -10.17 -7.90 -35.39
CA LEU A 191 -11.12 -7.83 -34.28
C LEU A 191 -12.46 -7.19 -34.68
N GLU A 192 -12.55 -6.28 -35.65
CA GLU A 192 -13.82 -5.64 -36.03
C GLU A 192 -14.73 -6.53 -36.90
N ASN A 193 -14.17 -7.45 -37.69
CA ASN A 193 -14.93 -8.48 -38.40
C ASN A 193 -15.72 -9.41 -37.45
N TYR A 194 -15.46 -9.35 -36.14
CA TYR A 194 -16.20 -9.98 -35.04
C TYR A 194 -17.70 -9.63 -34.98
N ALA A 195 -18.07 -8.38 -35.27
CA ALA A 195 -19.48 -7.95 -35.22
C ALA A 195 -20.34 -8.73 -36.23
N LYS A 196 -19.74 -9.15 -37.36
CA LYS A 196 -20.39 -9.99 -38.37
C LYS A 196 -20.63 -11.41 -37.88
N PHE A 197 -19.73 -11.98 -37.08
CA PHE A 197 -19.88 -13.33 -36.50
C PHE A 197 -20.89 -13.36 -35.35
N ILE A 198 -20.93 -12.33 -34.50
CA ILE A 198 -21.94 -12.23 -33.43
C ILE A 198 -23.36 -12.19 -34.00
N ASN A 199 -23.54 -11.46 -35.10
CA ASN A 199 -24.84 -11.27 -35.76
C ASN A 199 -25.24 -12.44 -36.67
N GLY A 200 -24.41 -13.49 -36.79
CA GLY A 200 -24.74 -14.70 -37.55
C GLY A 200 -25.74 -15.62 -36.81
N LEU A 201 -26.43 -16.48 -37.57
CA LEU A 201 -27.42 -17.45 -37.07
C LEU A 201 -26.81 -18.68 -36.35
N GLN A 202 -25.57 -18.60 -35.88
CA GLN A 202 -24.84 -19.69 -35.22
C GLN A 202 -25.25 -19.89 -33.74
N THR A 203 -25.06 -21.10 -33.20
CA THR A 203 -25.29 -21.38 -31.78
C THR A 203 -24.26 -20.66 -30.88
N PRO A 204 -24.52 -20.46 -29.58
CA PRO A 204 -23.55 -19.85 -28.66
C PRO A 204 -22.20 -20.59 -28.61
N GLU A 205 -22.19 -21.93 -28.64
CA GLU A 205 -20.95 -22.71 -28.68
C GLU A 205 -20.21 -22.55 -30.02
N GLU A 206 -20.91 -22.58 -31.14
CA GLU A 206 -20.32 -22.35 -32.48
C GLU A 206 -19.75 -20.95 -32.61
N LYS A 207 -20.44 -19.95 -32.05
CA LYS A 207 -19.93 -18.57 -31.98
C LYS A 207 -18.65 -18.51 -31.15
N GLN A 208 -18.63 -19.12 -29.96
CA GLN A 208 -17.42 -19.15 -29.13
C GLN A 208 -16.24 -19.84 -29.83
N GLN A 209 -16.50 -20.94 -30.53
CA GLN A 209 -15.47 -21.67 -31.25
C GLN A 209 -14.98 -20.90 -32.49
N ALA A 210 -15.88 -20.34 -33.30
CA ALA A 210 -15.53 -19.50 -34.44
C ALA A 210 -14.76 -18.23 -34.03
N ILE A 211 -15.12 -17.63 -32.89
CA ILE A 211 -14.40 -16.50 -32.29
C ILE A 211 -12.98 -16.92 -31.88
N LYS A 212 -12.86 -18.06 -31.19
CA LYS A 212 -11.54 -18.61 -30.83
C LYS A 212 -10.70 -18.84 -32.09
N ASP A 213 -11.28 -19.39 -33.15
CA ASP A 213 -10.50 -19.84 -34.31
C ASP A 213 -10.10 -18.70 -35.26
N ASN A 214 -10.86 -17.59 -35.32
CA ASN A 214 -10.66 -16.55 -36.32
C ASN A 214 -10.18 -15.17 -35.80
N VAL A 215 -10.31 -14.90 -34.50
CA VAL A 215 -10.02 -13.56 -33.94
C VAL A 215 -8.64 -13.51 -33.29
N ILE A 216 -7.89 -12.45 -33.60
CA ILE A 216 -6.65 -12.13 -32.87
C ILE A 216 -7.04 -11.66 -31.46
N PRO A 217 -6.55 -12.32 -30.38
CA PRO A 217 -6.89 -11.92 -29.02
C PRO A 217 -6.51 -10.46 -28.73
N PRO A 218 -7.32 -9.71 -27.97
CA PRO A 218 -7.12 -8.27 -27.74
C PRO A 218 -5.83 -7.94 -26.96
N TRP A 219 -5.17 -8.94 -26.36
CA TRP A 219 -3.90 -8.75 -25.67
C TRP A 219 -2.73 -8.49 -26.63
N LEU A 220 -2.79 -8.97 -27.87
CA LEU A 220 -1.69 -8.79 -28.82
C LEU A 220 -1.62 -7.35 -29.38
N PRO A 221 -2.70 -6.77 -29.93
CA PRO A 221 -2.74 -5.35 -30.27
C PRO A 221 -2.39 -4.44 -29.08
N ALA A 222 -2.83 -4.82 -27.87
CA ALA A 222 -2.50 -4.11 -26.64
C ALA A 222 -1.00 -4.06 -26.33
N LEU A 223 -0.32 -5.17 -26.59
CA LEU A 223 1.11 -5.25 -26.40
C LEU A 223 1.84 -4.42 -27.47
N ILE A 224 1.40 -4.49 -28.73
CA ILE A 224 1.97 -3.67 -29.81
C ILE A 224 1.78 -2.17 -29.52
N ASP A 225 0.62 -1.74 -29.02
CA ASP A 225 0.40 -0.35 -28.57
C ASP A 225 1.45 0.09 -27.55
N CYS A 226 1.80 -0.79 -26.61
CA CYS A 226 2.83 -0.51 -25.61
C CYS A 226 4.20 -0.34 -26.26
N LEU A 227 4.56 -1.21 -27.22
CA LEU A 227 5.83 -1.16 -27.95
C LEU A 227 5.98 0.11 -28.79
N ILE A 228 4.89 0.59 -29.41
CA ILE A 228 4.85 1.85 -30.17
C ILE A 228 4.98 3.09 -29.24
N GLY A 229 5.06 2.89 -27.92
CA GLY A 229 5.33 3.96 -26.95
C GLY A 229 4.08 4.47 -26.23
N ASN A 230 2.96 3.73 -26.25
CA ASN A 230 1.81 4.06 -25.41
C ASN A 230 2.14 3.88 -23.92
N LYS A 231 2.55 4.97 -23.28
CA LYS A 231 2.97 5.00 -21.87
C LYS A 231 1.85 4.68 -20.87
N ARG A 232 0.59 4.65 -21.31
CA ARG A 232 -0.58 4.36 -20.47
C ARG A 232 -0.98 2.88 -20.47
N ILE A 233 -0.12 2.01 -20.98
CA ILE A 233 -0.23 0.57 -20.88
C ILE A 233 0.91 0.07 -20.01
N ASN A 234 0.58 -0.73 -18.99
CA ASN A 234 1.56 -1.39 -18.14
C ASN A 234 1.59 -2.88 -18.46
N LEU A 235 2.79 -3.42 -18.60
CA LEU A 235 3.06 -4.84 -18.80
C LEU A 235 3.73 -5.37 -17.53
N ARG A 236 3.33 -6.53 -17.02
CA ARG A 236 4.03 -7.19 -15.91
C ARG A 236 3.94 -8.68 -16.11
N ILE A 237 4.99 -9.41 -15.77
CA ILE A 237 4.88 -10.87 -15.67
C ILE A 237 4.91 -11.24 -14.19
N ASP A 238 3.87 -11.92 -13.72
CA ASP A 238 3.72 -12.32 -12.32
C ASP A 238 3.05 -13.70 -12.25
N ASN A 239 3.56 -14.58 -11.40
CA ASN A 239 3.11 -15.97 -11.24
C ASN A 239 2.92 -16.72 -12.58
N GLY A 240 3.87 -16.57 -13.51
CA GLY A 240 3.84 -17.23 -14.82
C GLY A 240 2.76 -16.71 -15.78
N LYS A 241 2.23 -15.49 -15.52
CA LYS A 241 1.22 -14.84 -16.36
C LYS A 241 1.67 -13.45 -16.76
N LEU A 242 1.48 -13.09 -18.04
CA LEU A 242 1.64 -11.73 -18.52
C LEU A 242 0.34 -10.97 -18.23
N ILE A 243 0.45 -9.92 -17.45
CA ILE A 243 -0.64 -9.03 -17.03
C ILE A 243 -0.47 -7.73 -17.80
N ILE A 244 -1.41 -7.46 -18.71
CA ILE A 244 -1.49 -6.21 -19.47
C ILE A 244 -2.57 -5.35 -18.81
N THR A 245 -2.15 -4.24 -18.20
CA THR A 245 -3.06 -3.30 -17.53
C THR A 245 -3.28 -2.08 -18.41
N LYS A 246 -4.55 -1.76 -18.68
CA LYS A 246 -4.98 -0.60 -19.47
C LYS A 246 -5.97 0.25 -18.70
N LEU A 247 -6.07 1.53 -19.07
CA LEU A 247 -7.11 2.44 -18.56
C LEU A 247 -8.51 1.89 -18.89
N SER A 248 -9.35 1.72 -17.87
CA SER A 248 -10.78 1.49 -18.05
C SER A 248 -11.47 2.84 -18.22
N LYS A 249 -12.16 3.02 -19.36
CA LYS A 249 -12.90 4.25 -19.65
C LYS A 249 -14.36 4.17 -19.21
N ARG A 250 -14.85 3.01 -18.77
CA ARG A 250 -16.29 2.76 -18.58
C ARG A 250 -16.92 3.68 -17.53
N HIS A 251 -16.54 3.56 -16.26
CA HIS A 251 -17.07 4.42 -15.20
C HIS A 251 -16.77 5.89 -15.46
N ARG A 252 -15.55 6.20 -15.93
CA ARG A 252 -15.17 7.56 -16.32
C ARG A 252 -16.14 8.17 -17.32
N ASN A 253 -16.48 7.45 -18.39
CA ASN A 253 -17.39 7.93 -19.42
C ASN A 253 -18.81 8.07 -18.89
N ILE A 254 -19.29 7.11 -18.10
CA ILE A 254 -20.63 7.16 -17.49
C ILE A 254 -20.76 8.41 -16.60
N ILE A 255 -19.78 8.67 -15.74
CA ILE A 255 -19.77 9.84 -14.85
C ILE A 255 -19.70 11.15 -15.68
N LYS A 256 -18.88 11.18 -16.73
CA LYS A 256 -18.75 12.35 -17.61
C LYS A 256 -19.96 12.62 -18.50
N SER A 257 -20.81 11.62 -18.74
CA SER A 257 -22.01 11.81 -19.55
C SER A 257 -23.13 12.52 -18.80
N ALA A 258 -23.12 12.48 -17.46
CA ALA A 258 -24.09 13.19 -16.63
C ALA A 258 -23.81 14.70 -16.64
N GLY A 259 -24.87 15.52 -16.61
CA GLY A 259 -24.72 16.99 -16.50
C GLY A 259 -24.13 17.43 -15.17
N LEU A 260 -24.47 16.71 -14.09
CA LEU A 260 -23.91 16.90 -12.76
C LEU A 260 -23.68 15.55 -12.11
N SER A 261 -22.49 15.34 -11.55
CA SER A 261 -22.16 14.16 -10.75
C SER A 261 -21.83 14.55 -9.32
N ILE A 262 -22.54 13.95 -8.36
CA ILE A 262 -22.33 14.11 -6.92
C ILE A 262 -21.73 12.81 -6.39
N ALA A 263 -20.48 12.86 -5.95
CA ALA A 263 -19.82 11.72 -5.32
C ALA A 263 -19.90 11.83 -3.79
N LEU A 264 -20.55 10.85 -3.16
CA LEU A 264 -20.66 10.70 -1.72
C LEU A 264 -19.57 9.75 -1.20
N ASP A 265 -18.30 10.06 -1.46
CA ASP A 265 -17.16 9.31 -0.93
C ASP A 265 -16.38 10.17 0.07
N ALA A 266 -16.29 9.71 1.30
CA ALA A 266 -15.60 10.40 2.39
C ALA A 266 -14.08 10.16 2.43
N THR A 267 -13.51 9.38 1.49
CA THR A 267 -12.12 8.90 1.61
C THR A 267 -11.22 9.07 0.40
N GLN A 268 -11.77 9.33 -0.79
CA GLN A 268 -10.94 9.66 -1.94
C GLN A 268 -10.56 11.14 -1.92
N ASN A 269 -9.28 11.44 -2.05
CA ASN A 269 -8.83 12.83 -2.16
C ASN A 269 -9.20 13.43 -3.52
N LYS A 270 -9.59 14.72 -3.54
CA LYS A 270 -9.90 15.50 -4.75
C LYS A 270 -8.88 15.30 -5.89
N ARG A 271 -7.58 15.25 -5.61
CA ARG A 271 -6.52 15.01 -6.61
C ARG A 271 -6.60 13.64 -7.24
N ASP A 272 -6.85 12.62 -6.42
CA ASP A 272 -6.89 11.25 -6.89
C ASP A 272 -8.19 10.99 -7.67
N TYR A 273 -9.30 11.61 -7.23
CA TYR A 273 -10.57 11.58 -7.96
C TYR A 273 -10.48 12.28 -9.33
N ALA A 274 -9.88 13.48 -9.38
CA ALA A 274 -9.62 14.19 -10.64
C ALA A 274 -8.78 13.35 -11.61
N LEU A 275 -7.77 12.65 -11.09
CA LEU A 275 -6.94 11.77 -11.90
C LEU A 275 -7.72 10.56 -12.44
N SER A 276 -8.55 9.93 -11.60
CA SER A 276 -9.45 8.84 -11.99
C SER A 276 -10.41 9.23 -13.11
N LEU A 277 -10.99 10.44 -13.05
CA LEU A 277 -11.87 10.95 -14.10
C LEU A 277 -11.10 11.55 -15.29
N GLY A 278 -9.83 11.90 -15.12
CA GLY A 278 -9.06 12.63 -16.13
C GLY A 278 -9.70 13.98 -16.42
N ILE A 279 -9.89 14.78 -15.37
CA ILE A 279 -10.40 16.15 -15.37
C ILE A 279 -9.48 17.05 -14.54
N SER A 280 -9.66 18.36 -14.64
CA SER A 280 -8.99 19.35 -13.80
C SER A 280 -9.52 19.33 -12.36
N LEU A 281 -8.66 19.68 -11.41
CA LEU A 281 -9.04 19.90 -10.01
C LEU A 281 -10.12 20.99 -9.87
N ASN A 282 -10.12 21.99 -10.76
CA ASN A 282 -11.06 23.11 -10.68
C ASN A 282 -12.47 22.72 -11.13
N GLU A 283 -12.62 21.58 -11.80
CA GLU A 283 -13.93 21.03 -12.18
C GLU A 283 -14.62 20.31 -11.00
N ILE A 284 -13.91 20.09 -9.89
CA ILE A 284 -14.46 19.44 -8.70
C ILE A 284 -14.67 20.48 -7.60
N LEU A 285 -15.93 20.69 -7.23
CA LEU A 285 -16.31 21.33 -5.97
C LEU A 285 -16.24 20.29 -4.86
N GLU A 286 -15.35 20.49 -3.89
CA GLU A 286 -15.22 19.64 -2.71
C GLU A 286 -16.01 20.27 -1.57
N VAL A 287 -16.96 19.52 -1.02
CA VAL A 287 -17.73 19.90 0.16
C VAL A 287 -17.45 18.86 1.22
N SER A 288 -16.98 19.29 2.39
CA SER A 288 -16.65 18.42 3.50
C SER A 288 -17.40 18.85 4.76
N GLU A 289 -17.97 17.90 5.49
CA GLU A 289 -18.53 18.16 6.81
C GLU A 289 -17.41 18.43 7.84
N VAL A 290 -17.73 19.23 8.85
CA VAL A 290 -16.86 19.37 10.02
C VAL A 290 -16.71 18.00 10.70
N LYS A 291 -15.48 17.62 11.02
CA LYS A 291 -15.21 16.32 11.63
C LYS A 291 -15.95 16.19 12.95
N GLN A 292 -16.71 15.11 13.08
CA GLN A 292 -17.50 14.83 14.27
C GLN A 292 -16.59 14.53 15.46
N SER A 293 -17.01 14.97 16.64
CA SER A 293 -16.26 14.76 17.87
C SER A 293 -16.38 13.30 18.33
N THR A 294 -15.25 12.69 18.65
CA THR A 294 -15.13 11.31 19.17
C THR A 294 -14.26 11.28 20.44
N PRO A 295 -14.66 11.97 21.54
CA PRO A 295 -13.87 12.03 22.78
C PRO A 295 -13.79 10.67 23.50
N ASN A 296 -14.72 9.77 23.20
CA ASN A 296 -14.81 8.42 23.71
C ASN A 296 -13.88 7.41 23.00
N LEU A 297 -13.16 7.83 21.96
CA LEU A 297 -12.27 6.99 21.17
C LEU A 297 -10.82 7.11 21.64
N HIS A 298 -10.20 5.95 21.91
CA HIS A 298 -8.77 5.82 22.20
C HIS A 298 -8.07 5.08 21.06
N ILE A 299 -7.08 5.71 20.44
CA ILE A 299 -6.29 5.13 19.35
C ILE A 299 -4.90 4.82 19.88
N HIS A 300 -4.61 3.54 20.07
CA HIS A 300 -3.33 3.01 20.52
C HIS A 300 -2.47 2.63 19.31
N ILE A 301 -1.30 3.24 19.18
CA ILE A 301 -0.31 2.94 18.14
C ILE A 301 0.81 2.15 18.80
N ILE A 302 0.88 0.86 18.49
CA ILE A 302 1.78 -0.08 19.16
C ILE A 302 3.03 -0.29 18.30
N LYS A 303 4.17 0.22 18.80
CA LYS A 303 5.49 0.12 18.17
C LYS A 303 6.25 -1.13 18.63
N GLY A 304 7.35 -1.49 17.94
CA GLY A 304 8.24 -2.61 18.28
C GLY A 304 7.88 -3.94 17.60
N MET A 305 6.87 -3.91 16.72
CA MET A 305 6.42 -5.05 15.91
C MET A 305 6.77 -4.89 14.43
N GLY A 306 7.55 -3.88 14.03
CA GLY A 306 7.87 -3.66 12.63
C GLY A 306 6.61 -3.35 11.81
N ARG A 307 6.69 -3.58 10.49
CA ARG A 307 5.57 -3.31 9.57
C ARG A 307 4.46 -4.37 9.55
N GLY A 308 4.65 -5.51 10.21
CA GLY A 308 3.66 -6.60 10.26
C GLY A 308 3.17 -7.11 8.90
N GLY A 309 4.04 -7.12 7.87
CA GLY A 309 3.62 -7.37 6.49
C GLY A 309 3.08 -8.78 6.20
N LYS A 310 2.39 -8.91 5.06
CA LYS A 310 1.73 -10.14 4.57
C LYS A 310 2.61 -11.40 4.58
N GLN A 311 3.87 -11.26 4.18
CA GLN A 311 4.85 -12.36 4.16
C GLN A 311 5.68 -12.30 5.45
N ARG A 312 5.19 -12.94 6.50
CA ARG A 312 5.88 -13.02 7.79
C ARG A 312 6.24 -14.46 8.12
N ARG A 313 7.36 -14.64 8.83
CA ARG A 313 7.82 -15.94 9.37
C ARG A 313 6.95 -16.37 10.54
N ASP A 314 6.89 -17.65 10.84
CA ASP A 314 6.09 -18.20 11.95
C ASP A 314 6.47 -17.58 13.31
N THR A 315 7.76 -17.38 13.56
CA THR A 315 8.25 -16.66 14.75
C THR A 315 7.67 -15.25 14.92
N MET A 316 7.34 -14.56 13.82
CA MET A 316 6.68 -13.26 13.86
C MET A 316 5.19 -13.42 14.17
N GLN A 317 4.55 -14.44 13.59
CA GLN A 317 3.15 -14.78 13.85
C GLN A 317 2.91 -15.12 15.32
N GLU A 318 3.78 -15.95 15.91
CA GLU A 318 3.72 -16.31 17.33
C GLU A 318 3.78 -15.07 18.23
N ARG A 319 4.71 -14.15 17.95
CA ARG A 319 4.82 -12.88 18.68
C ARG A 319 3.58 -12.01 18.55
N ILE A 320 2.97 -11.98 17.36
CA ILE A 320 1.70 -11.27 17.12
C ILE A 320 0.56 -11.92 17.92
N ASN A 321 0.50 -13.25 17.99
CA ASN A 321 -0.49 -13.95 18.81
C ASN A 321 -0.33 -13.58 20.29
N VAL A 322 0.92 -13.49 20.79
CA VAL A 322 1.21 -13.03 22.16
C VAL A 322 0.73 -11.59 22.36
N ALA A 323 0.96 -10.70 21.40
CA ALA A 323 0.49 -9.31 21.45
C ALA A 323 -1.04 -9.22 21.51
N ILE A 324 -1.74 -9.92 20.60
CA ILE A 324 -3.21 -9.92 20.53
C ILE A 324 -3.79 -10.48 21.83
N ASN A 325 -3.26 -11.59 22.35
CA ASN A 325 -3.73 -12.18 23.59
C ASN A 325 -3.53 -11.23 24.79
N ALA A 326 -2.42 -10.47 24.83
CA ALA A 326 -2.20 -9.49 25.88
C ALA A 326 -3.19 -8.32 25.78
N ILE A 327 -3.48 -7.83 24.57
CA ILE A 327 -4.48 -6.79 24.34
C ILE A 327 -5.88 -7.30 24.71
N ALA A 328 -6.25 -8.50 24.30
CA ALA A 328 -7.53 -9.12 24.64
C ALA A 328 -7.71 -9.29 26.15
N LYS A 329 -6.63 -9.64 26.87
CA LYS A 329 -6.63 -9.69 28.34
C LYS A 329 -6.88 -8.34 29.01
N ARG A 330 -6.45 -7.22 28.41
CA ARG A 330 -6.75 -5.87 28.93
C ARG A 330 -8.23 -5.51 28.81
N HIS A 331 -8.94 -6.14 27.87
CA HIS A 331 -10.33 -5.84 27.53
C HIS A 331 -11.25 -7.06 27.71
N GLN A 332 -11.03 -7.83 28.78
CA GLN A 332 -11.85 -9.00 29.10
C GLN A 332 -13.34 -8.61 29.20
N GLY A 333 -14.19 -9.38 28.55
CA GLY A 333 -15.64 -9.14 28.52
C GLY A 333 -16.11 -8.16 27.44
N GLN A 334 -15.20 -7.57 26.66
CA GLN A 334 -15.56 -6.72 25.52
C GLN A 334 -15.55 -7.49 24.19
N ASN A 335 -16.36 -7.06 23.22
CA ASN A 335 -16.35 -7.62 21.87
C ASN A 335 -15.14 -7.08 21.11
N ILE A 336 -14.24 -7.98 20.74
CA ILE A 336 -13.01 -7.65 20.03
C ILE A 336 -13.16 -8.00 18.55
N GLY A 337 -12.90 -7.02 17.69
CA GLY A 337 -12.64 -7.21 16.27
C GLY A 337 -11.14 -7.33 16.02
N LEU A 338 -10.75 -8.17 15.07
CA LEU A 338 -9.37 -8.36 14.63
C LEU A 338 -9.27 -8.26 13.11
N ILE A 339 -8.41 -7.37 12.62
CA ILE A 339 -8.07 -7.23 11.20
C ILE A 339 -6.58 -7.49 10.99
N ASP A 340 -6.25 -8.28 9.99
CA ASP A 340 -4.88 -8.50 9.52
C ASP A 340 -4.89 -8.75 7.99
N HIS A 341 -3.74 -9.09 7.41
CA HIS A 341 -3.66 -9.58 6.06
C HIS A 341 -4.42 -10.90 5.90
N LYS A 342 -5.09 -11.08 4.74
CA LYS A 342 -5.88 -12.29 4.43
C LYS A 342 -5.15 -13.62 4.71
N SER A 343 -3.85 -13.68 4.46
CA SER A 343 -3.03 -14.89 4.71
C SER A 343 -2.80 -15.20 6.18
N ALA A 344 -2.97 -14.21 7.06
CA ALA A 344 -2.77 -14.34 8.49
C ALA A 344 -4.04 -14.71 9.27
N VAL A 345 -5.23 -14.42 8.73
CA VAL A 345 -6.52 -14.56 9.43
C VAL A 345 -6.75 -15.98 9.96
N ALA A 346 -6.27 -17.01 9.25
CA ALA A 346 -6.39 -18.41 9.68
C ALA A 346 -5.74 -18.67 11.05
N ASN A 347 -4.72 -17.90 11.45
CA ASN A 347 -4.03 -18.06 12.74
C ASN A 347 -4.85 -17.59 13.95
N TYR A 348 -6.06 -17.07 13.73
CA TYR A 348 -6.87 -16.42 14.76
C TYR A 348 -8.24 -17.07 14.98
N GLN A 349 -8.57 -18.12 14.23
CA GLN A 349 -9.89 -18.75 14.28
C GLN A 349 -10.26 -19.24 15.68
N ASP A 350 -9.27 -19.73 16.43
CA ASP A 350 -9.47 -20.29 17.77
C ASP A 350 -9.63 -19.22 18.87
N LEU A 351 -9.46 -17.92 18.55
CA LEU A 351 -9.54 -16.83 19.53
C LEU A 351 -10.98 -16.40 19.85
N GLY A 352 -11.98 -16.84 19.08
CA GLY A 352 -13.38 -16.45 19.27
C GLY A 352 -13.66 -14.96 19.00
N HIS A 353 -12.72 -14.23 18.39
CA HIS A 353 -12.86 -12.83 18.02
C HIS A 353 -13.54 -12.67 16.67
N LYS A 354 -14.08 -11.48 16.40
CA LYS A 354 -14.62 -11.18 15.08
C LYS A 354 -13.49 -10.90 14.11
N LEU A 355 -13.34 -11.71 13.08
CA LEU A 355 -12.20 -11.65 12.17
C LEU A 355 -12.54 -10.93 10.86
N GLY A 356 -11.59 -10.15 10.34
CA GLY A 356 -11.63 -9.62 8.98
C GLY A 356 -10.24 -9.39 8.42
N TYR A 357 -10.15 -8.86 7.22
CA TYR A 357 -8.88 -8.52 6.60
C TYR A 357 -8.86 -7.19 5.85
N TRP A 358 -7.65 -6.64 5.76
CA TRP A 358 -7.33 -5.40 5.07
C TRP A 358 -7.91 -5.34 3.65
N HIS A 359 -8.36 -4.15 3.23
CA HIS A 359 -8.95 -3.83 1.92
C HIS A 359 -10.27 -4.51 1.56
N LYS A 360 -10.79 -5.41 2.41
CA LYS A 360 -12.14 -5.94 2.26
C LYS A 360 -13.04 -5.54 3.42
N ASP A 361 -12.63 -5.83 4.65
CA ASP A 361 -13.53 -5.75 5.80
C ASP A 361 -13.42 -4.41 6.56
N THR A 362 -12.39 -3.64 6.24
CA THR A 362 -12.23 -2.21 6.56
C THR A 362 -13.18 -1.30 5.79
N ARG A 363 -13.74 -1.78 4.67
CA ARG A 363 -14.67 -1.06 3.78
C ARG A 363 -15.96 -1.85 3.61
N GLY A 364 -17.10 -1.19 3.41
CA GLY A 364 -18.36 -1.86 3.02
C GLY A 364 -18.89 -2.95 3.96
N SER A 365 -18.36 -3.10 5.18
CA SER A 365 -18.75 -4.13 6.14
C SER A 365 -19.29 -3.53 7.44
N ASN A 366 -20.46 -4.00 7.85
CA ASN A 366 -21.07 -3.71 9.16
C ASN A 366 -20.70 -4.74 10.22
N GLN A 367 -19.81 -5.68 9.91
CA GLN A 367 -19.54 -6.79 10.81
C GLN A 367 -18.94 -6.29 12.14
N PHE A 368 -18.16 -5.21 12.14
CA PHE A 368 -17.55 -4.67 13.36
C PHE A 368 -18.44 -3.64 14.10
N LEU A 369 -19.72 -3.50 13.74
CA LEU A 369 -20.60 -2.48 14.33
C LEU A 369 -20.66 -2.54 15.86
N ASN A 370 -20.64 -3.74 16.42
CA ASN A 370 -20.82 -3.98 17.85
C ASN A 370 -19.50 -4.26 18.60
N THR A 371 -18.34 -4.04 17.96
CA THR A 371 -17.03 -4.22 18.63
C THR A 371 -16.69 -3.00 19.45
N GLN A 372 -16.26 -3.18 20.70
CA GLN A 372 -15.71 -2.10 21.53
C GLN A 372 -14.21 -1.91 21.28
N VAL A 373 -13.52 -2.99 20.92
CA VAL A 373 -12.08 -2.98 20.64
C VAL A 373 -11.83 -3.46 19.24
N MET A 374 -11.07 -2.69 18.47
CA MET A 374 -10.56 -3.09 17.17
C MET A 374 -9.05 -3.28 17.26
N VAL A 375 -8.56 -4.46 16.96
CA VAL A 375 -7.12 -4.75 16.87
C VAL A 375 -6.75 -4.96 15.42
N SER A 376 -5.85 -4.13 14.91
CA SER A 376 -5.50 -4.11 13.50
C SER A 376 -3.99 -4.28 13.36
N VAL A 377 -3.58 -5.38 12.72
CA VAL A 377 -2.20 -5.82 12.69
C VAL A 377 -1.58 -5.52 11.34
N GLY A 378 -0.40 -4.91 11.39
CA GLY A 378 0.42 -4.64 10.22
C GLY A 378 0.01 -3.39 9.45
N HIS A 379 0.87 -3.03 8.53
CA HIS A 379 0.69 -1.88 7.68
C HIS A 379 -0.17 -2.26 6.46
N PRO A 380 -1.30 -1.59 6.19
CA PRO A 380 -2.21 -1.95 5.09
C PRO A 380 -1.65 -1.47 3.74
N CYS A 381 -0.48 -1.99 3.38
CA CYS A 381 0.16 -1.70 2.12
C CYS A 381 -0.55 -2.47 1.00
N PRO A 382 -1.10 -1.76 0.00
CA PRO A 382 -1.68 -2.42 -1.16
C PRO A 382 -0.60 -3.12 -2.00
N ASN A 383 -1.02 -3.92 -2.97
CA ASN A 383 -0.09 -4.51 -3.94
C ASN A 383 0.58 -3.39 -4.76
N LEU A 384 1.87 -3.14 -4.47
CA LEU A 384 2.62 -2.05 -5.09
C LEU A 384 2.72 -2.20 -6.62
N GLY A 385 2.83 -3.43 -7.14
CA GLY A 385 2.86 -3.67 -8.58
C GLY A 385 1.53 -3.29 -9.24
N GLN A 386 0.40 -3.59 -8.59
CA GLN A 386 -0.93 -3.21 -9.09
C GLN A 386 -1.15 -1.69 -8.99
N VAL A 387 -0.76 -1.07 -7.88
CA VAL A 387 -0.90 0.38 -7.68
C VAL A 387 0.01 1.17 -8.62
N ALA A 388 1.22 0.66 -8.89
CA ALA A 388 2.12 1.20 -9.91
C ALA A 388 1.51 1.12 -11.31
N ALA A 389 0.94 -0.03 -11.67
CA ALA A 389 0.26 -0.21 -12.95
C ALA A 389 -0.93 0.76 -13.09
N GLU A 390 -1.78 0.87 -12.07
CA GLU A 390 -2.88 1.84 -12.02
C GLU A 390 -2.38 3.27 -12.23
N TYR A 391 -1.36 3.68 -11.46
CA TYR A 391 -0.78 5.02 -11.55
C TYR A 391 -0.21 5.31 -12.95
N GLN A 392 0.50 4.34 -13.55
CA GLN A 392 1.03 4.45 -14.91
C GLN A 392 -0.08 4.59 -15.95
N THR A 393 -1.16 3.80 -15.87
CA THR A 393 -2.26 3.92 -16.84
C THR A 393 -2.97 5.28 -16.77
N LEU A 394 -3.07 5.85 -15.57
CA LEU A 394 -3.72 7.15 -15.34
C LEU A 394 -2.84 8.33 -15.77
N THR A 395 -1.53 8.26 -15.54
CA THR A 395 -0.60 9.39 -15.71
C THR A 395 0.32 9.29 -16.93
N GLY A 396 0.59 8.09 -17.42
CA GLY A 396 1.66 7.81 -18.39
C GLY A 396 3.07 7.87 -17.80
N TYR A 397 3.21 8.03 -16.48
CA TYR A 397 4.50 8.01 -15.78
C TYR A 397 4.88 6.57 -15.41
N PHE A 398 6.17 6.24 -15.46
CA PHE A 398 6.69 4.92 -15.11
C PHE A 398 7.24 4.91 -13.68
N PRO A 399 6.46 4.51 -12.66
CA PRO A 399 6.95 4.42 -11.30
C PRO A 399 7.79 3.16 -11.09
N THR A 400 8.78 3.28 -10.21
CA THR A 400 9.50 2.14 -9.63
C THR A 400 8.71 1.68 -8.40
N PRO A 401 8.01 0.52 -8.42
CA PRO A 401 6.99 0.19 -7.41
C PRO A 401 7.49 0.18 -5.96
N ASP A 402 8.74 -0.22 -5.75
CA ASP A 402 9.43 -0.31 -4.47
C ASP A 402 9.91 1.06 -3.95
N GLN A 403 10.13 2.03 -4.84
CA GLN A 403 10.50 3.40 -4.47
C GLN A 403 9.27 4.26 -4.22
N ARG A 404 8.86 4.35 -2.96
CA ARG A 404 7.72 5.19 -2.52
C ARG A 404 8.10 6.66 -2.37
N THR A 405 8.69 7.25 -3.40
CA THR A 405 9.13 8.66 -3.41
C THR A 405 8.34 9.50 -4.41
N GLY A 406 8.41 10.82 -4.25
CA GLY A 406 7.76 11.78 -5.16
C GLY A 406 6.24 11.60 -5.28
N ARG A 407 5.71 11.84 -6.48
CA ARG A 407 4.26 11.83 -6.76
C ARG A 407 3.64 10.44 -6.57
N TYR A 408 4.35 9.38 -6.98
CA TYR A 408 3.91 7.99 -6.80
C TYR A 408 3.93 7.58 -5.33
N GLY A 409 4.99 7.92 -4.58
CA GLY A 409 5.05 7.71 -3.13
C GLY A 409 3.88 8.37 -2.40
N GLY A 410 3.58 9.62 -2.74
CA GLY A 410 2.41 10.33 -2.20
C GLY A 410 1.08 9.64 -2.53
N TRP A 411 0.91 9.11 -3.75
CA TRP A 411 -0.26 8.33 -4.16
C TRP A 411 -0.43 7.06 -3.33
N VAL A 412 0.64 6.29 -3.16
CA VAL A 412 0.64 5.07 -2.33
C VAL A 412 0.33 5.40 -0.87
N ASN A 413 0.99 6.41 -0.30
CA ASN A 413 0.81 6.80 1.09
C ASN A 413 -0.61 7.31 1.39
N ARG A 414 -1.26 8.01 0.46
CA ARG A 414 -2.67 8.41 0.61
C ARG A 414 -3.61 7.20 0.67
N LYS A 415 -3.41 6.18 -0.18
CA LYS A 415 -4.20 4.94 -0.14
C LYS A 415 -4.04 4.21 1.19
N ILE A 416 -2.82 4.14 1.73
CA ILE A 416 -2.55 3.54 3.05
C ILE A 416 -3.25 4.34 4.16
N LYS A 417 -3.07 5.66 4.19
CA LYS A 417 -3.67 6.52 5.21
C LYS A 417 -5.21 6.43 5.19
N ALA A 418 -5.81 6.44 4.00
CA ALA A 418 -7.25 6.27 3.83
C ALA A 418 -7.73 4.92 4.40
N GLU A 419 -6.96 3.86 4.21
CA GLU A 419 -7.28 2.53 4.73
C GLU A 419 -7.21 2.46 6.26
N LEU A 420 -6.17 3.05 6.87
CA LEU A 420 -6.05 3.13 8.34
C LEU A 420 -7.16 3.97 8.98
N ILE A 421 -7.53 5.10 8.34
CA ILE A 421 -8.65 5.92 8.81
C ILE A 421 -9.95 5.13 8.71
N GLN A 422 -10.20 4.42 7.62
CA GLN A 422 -11.41 3.60 7.46
C GLN A 422 -11.51 2.49 8.51
N ASP A 423 -10.38 1.87 8.87
CA ASP A 423 -10.28 0.86 9.91
C ASP A 423 -10.67 1.39 11.29
N VAL A 424 -10.06 2.51 11.73
CA VAL A 424 -10.44 3.16 13.00
C VAL A 424 -11.93 3.56 12.97
N GLY A 425 -12.42 4.04 11.82
CA GLY A 425 -13.82 4.41 11.60
C GLY A 425 -14.82 3.26 11.76
N ARG A 426 -14.39 1.99 11.73
CA ARG A 426 -15.28 0.83 11.92
C ARG A 426 -15.96 0.81 13.29
N LEU A 427 -15.34 1.41 14.31
CA LEU A 427 -15.90 1.51 15.66
C LEU A 427 -17.10 2.46 15.75
N ARG A 428 -17.26 3.38 14.78
CA ARG A 428 -18.34 4.38 14.72
C ARG A 428 -18.53 5.17 16.03
N ALA A 429 -17.41 5.62 16.60
CA ALA A 429 -17.40 6.25 17.93
C ALA A 429 -18.38 7.41 18.10
N HIS A 430 -18.60 8.21 17.06
CA HIS A 430 -19.56 9.32 17.04
C HIS A 430 -21.02 8.89 17.23
N LEU A 431 -21.38 7.64 16.88
CA LEU A 431 -22.73 7.10 17.09
C LEU A 431 -22.89 6.39 18.44
N ARG A 432 -21.80 6.23 19.19
CA ARG A 432 -21.74 5.46 20.45
C ARG A 432 -21.09 6.30 21.57
N PRO A 433 -21.59 7.53 21.84
CA PRO A 433 -20.94 8.47 22.75
C PRO A 433 -20.81 7.94 24.18
N ASP A 434 -21.69 7.04 24.59
CA ASP A 434 -21.74 6.46 25.94
C ASP A 434 -20.77 5.27 26.14
N GLU A 435 -20.11 4.81 25.06
CA GLU A 435 -19.17 3.69 25.11
C GLU A 435 -17.73 4.19 24.97
N GLN A 436 -16.83 3.69 25.82
CA GLN A 436 -15.39 3.84 25.60
C GLN A 436 -14.92 2.82 24.56
N LEU A 437 -14.31 3.31 23.48
CA LEU A 437 -13.90 2.50 22.35
C LEU A 437 -12.38 2.57 22.15
N HIS A 438 -11.79 1.44 21.77
CA HIS A 438 -10.34 1.30 21.62
C HIS A 438 -9.96 0.77 20.24
N SER A 439 -9.08 1.48 19.54
CA SER A 439 -8.45 1.00 18.30
C SER A 439 -6.96 0.77 18.54
N TYR A 440 -6.49 -0.45 18.33
CA TYR A 440 -5.08 -0.84 18.44
C TYR A 440 -4.49 -1.03 17.05
N LEU A 441 -3.64 -0.10 16.63
CA LEU A 441 -2.86 -0.19 15.40
C LEU A 441 -1.49 -0.81 15.73
N VAL A 442 -1.35 -2.12 15.49
CA VAL A 442 -0.12 -2.88 15.78
C VAL A 442 0.81 -2.86 14.57
N ALA A 443 1.53 -1.74 14.43
CA ALA A 443 2.54 -1.53 13.39
C ALA A 443 3.44 -0.34 13.74
N ASP A 444 4.70 -0.39 13.29
CA ASP A 444 5.61 0.75 13.33
C ASP A 444 5.22 1.77 12.24
N LEU A 445 4.29 2.67 12.60
CA LEU A 445 3.82 3.75 11.74
C LEU A 445 4.79 4.95 11.76
N ASP A 446 4.95 5.60 10.61
CA ASP A 446 5.70 6.85 10.49
C ASP A 446 4.92 8.06 11.03
N ASP A 447 5.65 9.13 11.36
CA ASP A 447 5.07 10.33 11.98
C ASP A 447 4.05 11.03 11.06
N ASP A 448 4.25 10.94 9.76
CA ASP A 448 3.34 11.43 8.73
C ASP A 448 1.97 10.72 8.76
N THR A 449 1.97 9.43 9.05
CA THR A 449 0.78 8.61 9.17
C THR A 449 0.10 8.84 10.52
N ILE A 450 0.87 8.93 11.60
CA ILE A 450 0.34 9.28 12.93
C ILE A 450 -0.33 10.67 12.89
N SER A 451 0.29 11.65 12.24
CA SER A 451 -0.25 13.00 12.10
C SER A 451 -1.54 13.01 11.27
N ALA A 452 -1.61 12.20 10.21
CA ALA A 452 -2.85 12.04 9.44
C ALA A 452 -3.99 11.45 10.28
N THR A 453 -3.69 10.47 11.15
CA THR A 453 -4.67 9.90 12.09
C THR A 453 -5.16 10.94 13.11
N ARG A 454 -4.25 11.77 13.67
CA ARG A 454 -4.63 12.90 14.55
C ARG A 454 -5.57 13.88 13.86
N LEU A 455 -5.25 14.23 12.62
CA LEU A 455 -6.11 15.12 11.84
C LEU A 455 -7.46 14.48 11.55
N ALA A 456 -7.52 13.18 11.29
CA ALA A 456 -8.76 12.43 11.04
C ALA A 456 -9.67 12.34 12.28
N TYR A 457 -9.09 12.26 13.47
CA TYR A 457 -9.80 12.12 14.75
C TYR A 457 -9.36 13.18 15.76
N PRO A 458 -9.72 14.46 15.56
CA PRO A 458 -9.13 15.58 16.29
C PRO A 458 -9.41 15.58 17.79
N THR A 459 -10.51 14.95 18.23
CA THR A 459 -10.87 14.88 19.66
C THR A 459 -10.64 13.49 20.26
N ALA A 460 -10.10 12.53 19.51
CA ALA A 460 -9.76 11.22 20.03
C ALA A 460 -8.44 11.26 20.81
N THR A 461 -8.31 10.41 21.82
CA THR A 461 -7.06 10.27 22.58
C THR A 461 -6.11 9.36 21.80
N ILE A 462 -4.98 9.89 21.33
CA ILE A 462 -3.96 9.08 20.64
C ILE A 462 -2.83 8.73 21.61
N ILE A 463 -2.60 7.44 21.79
CA ILE A 463 -1.62 6.86 22.70
C ILE A 463 -0.59 6.11 21.88
N ILE A 464 0.70 6.37 22.11
CA ILE A 464 1.80 5.65 21.46
C ILE A 464 2.48 4.81 22.54
N GLU A 465 2.48 3.49 22.37
CA GLU A 465 3.03 2.52 23.32
C GLU A 465 4.04 1.61 22.62
N ASP A 466 5.03 1.10 23.36
CA ASP A 466 5.90 0.03 22.88
C ASP A 466 5.27 -1.33 23.20
N ILE A 467 5.35 -2.28 22.26
CA ILE A 467 4.82 -3.62 22.47
C ILE A 467 5.44 -4.30 23.70
N TYR A 468 6.69 -3.99 24.05
CA TYR A 468 7.34 -4.55 25.23
C TYR A 468 6.59 -4.17 26.51
N ASP A 469 6.08 -2.94 26.60
CA ASP A 469 5.34 -2.46 27.79
C ASP A 469 3.95 -3.13 27.90
N ILE A 470 3.43 -3.70 26.80
CA ILE A 470 2.15 -4.42 26.76
C ILE A 470 2.33 -5.92 26.95
N ALA A 471 3.28 -6.48 26.21
CA ALA A 471 3.53 -7.89 26.06
C ALA A 471 5.02 -8.10 25.81
N PRO A 472 5.86 -8.20 26.86
CA PRO A 472 7.31 -8.39 26.72
C PRO A 472 7.67 -9.55 25.78
N GLY A 473 6.95 -10.67 25.88
CA GLY A 473 7.14 -11.85 25.02
C GLY A 473 6.83 -11.63 23.53
N ALA A 474 6.10 -10.58 23.17
CA ALA A 474 5.84 -10.19 21.79
C ALA A 474 6.95 -9.30 21.19
N ALA A 475 7.80 -8.67 21.99
CA ALA A 475 8.92 -7.87 21.48
C ALA A 475 9.98 -8.74 20.77
N SER A 476 10.89 -8.15 20.00
CA SER A 476 11.98 -8.93 19.38
C SER A 476 12.92 -9.49 20.45
N LYS A 477 13.50 -10.69 20.25
CA LYS A 477 14.41 -11.30 21.25
C LYS A 477 15.51 -10.34 21.72
N GLY A 478 16.09 -9.58 20.81
CA GLY A 478 17.10 -8.58 21.17
C GLY A 478 16.58 -7.49 22.10
N VAL A 479 15.34 -7.00 21.88
CA VAL A 479 14.69 -6.01 22.76
C VAL A 479 14.32 -6.65 24.09
N GLN A 480 13.85 -7.90 24.09
CA GLN A 480 13.54 -8.64 25.32
C GLN A 480 14.78 -8.79 26.20
N THR A 481 15.90 -9.19 25.61
CA THR A 481 17.18 -9.31 26.32
C THR A 481 17.66 -7.95 26.82
N GLU A 482 17.66 -6.92 25.97
CA GLU A 482 18.08 -5.57 26.33
C GLU A 482 17.30 -5.02 27.53
N ARG A 483 15.95 -5.02 27.42
CA ARG A 483 15.07 -4.54 28.48
C ARG A 483 15.14 -5.42 29.73
N GLY A 484 15.25 -6.75 29.58
CA GLY A 484 15.41 -7.68 30.69
C GLY A 484 16.71 -7.45 31.48
N ILE A 485 17.83 -7.15 30.81
CA ILE A 485 19.11 -6.77 31.45
C ILE A 485 18.89 -5.51 32.29
N ILE A 486 18.20 -4.53 31.73
CA ILE A 486 17.95 -3.25 32.37
C ILE A 486 16.99 -3.40 33.57
N GLU A 487 15.94 -4.22 33.46
CA GLU A 487 15.03 -4.58 34.56
C GLU A 487 15.74 -5.29 35.71
N ALA A 488 16.61 -6.25 35.39
CA ALA A 488 17.40 -6.98 36.36
C ALA A 488 18.40 -6.05 37.07
N LEU A 489 19.09 -5.19 36.32
CA LEU A 489 19.95 -4.13 36.85
C LEU A 489 19.19 -3.21 37.80
N TRP A 490 18.01 -2.74 37.38
CA TRP A 490 17.18 -1.86 38.19
C TRP A 490 16.73 -2.53 39.50
N SER A 491 16.25 -3.78 39.42
CA SER A 491 15.82 -4.54 40.59
C SER A 491 16.95 -4.71 41.60
N SER A 492 18.17 -4.96 41.11
CA SER A 492 19.39 -5.00 41.92
C SER A 492 19.71 -3.66 42.58
N VAL A 493 19.62 -2.55 41.84
CA VAL A 493 19.86 -1.21 42.39
C VAL A 493 18.83 -0.86 43.48
N LYS A 494 17.55 -1.20 43.27
CA LYS A 494 16.44 -0.94 44.20
C LYS A 494 16.56 -1.76 45.49
N SER A 495 16.98 -3.03 45.40
CA SER A 495 17.14 -3.91 46.57
C SER A 495 18.41 -3.62 47.39
N GLY A 496 19.31 -2.75 46.90
CA GLY A 496 20.59 -2.45 47.52
C GLY A 496 21.65 -3.54 47.32
N VAL A 497 21.31 -4.65 46.65
CA VAL A 497 22.23 -5.75 46.33
C VAL A 497 22.90 -5.46 45.01
N VAL A 498 24.22 -5.32 44.99
CA VAL A 498 24.98 -4.93 43.79
C VAL A 498 25.24 -6.15 42.89
N ALA A 499 24.28 -6.50 42.02
CA ALA A 499 24.34 -7.68 41.15
C ALA A 499 25.49 -7.59 40.14
N THR A 500 26.28 -8.66 40.02
CA THR A 500 27.33 -8.79 39.01
C THR A 500 26.72 -9.01 37.62
N ILE A 501 27.57 -8.91 36.59
CA ILE A 501 27.15 -9.26 35.23
C ILE A 501 26.81 -10.75 35.11
N ASP A 502 27.42 -11.60 35.94
CA ASP A 502 27.19 -13.04 35.93
C ASP A 502 25.83 -13.35 36.57
N ASP A 503 25.47 -12.67 37.67
CA ASP A 503 24.16 -12.80 38.32
C ASP A 503 23.01 -12.43 37.37
N ILE A 504 23.18 -11.37 36.58
CA ILE A 504 22.17 -10.92 35.61
C ILE A 504 22.12 -11.85 34.38
N ALA A 505 23.26 -12.39 33.97
CA ALA A 505 23.32 -13.37 32.90
C ALA A 505 22.58 -14.66 33.29
N GLU A 506 22.79 -15.13 34.53
CA GLU A 506 22.10 -16.29 35.10
C GLU A 506 20.59 -16.05 35.21
N GLN A 507 20.16 -14.90 35.75
CA GLN A 507 18.75 -14.54 35.87
C GLN A 507 18.00 -14.55 34.53
N LEU A 508 18.69 -14.17 33.44
CA LEU A 508 18.10 -14.08 32.11
C LEU A 508 18.35 -15.32 31.24
N GLY A 509 19.08 -16.32 31.75
CA GLY A 509 19.42 -17.53 30.98
C GLY A 509 20.31 -17.26 29.77
N ILE A 510 21.19 -16.26 29.83
CA ILE A 510 22.11 -15.87 28.75
C ILE A 510 23.57 -15.92 29.22
N THR A 511 24.51 -15.80 28.29
CA THR A 511 25.94 -15.73 28.65
C THR A 511 26.34 -14.31 29.07
N LYS A 512 27.37 -14.19 29.92
CA LYS A 512 28.04 -12.91 30.25
C LYS A 512 28.45 -12.12 29.00
N GLY A 513 29.00 -12.83 28.01
CA GLY A 513 29.35 -12.27 26.71
C GLY A 513 28.11 -11.75 25.96
N GLY A 514 26.98 -12.45 26.07
CA GLY A 514 25.68 -12.01 25.56
C GLY A 514 25.18 -10.70 26.17
N VAL A 515 25.30 -10.54 27.50
CA VAL A 515 24.95 -9.28 28.19
C VAL A 515 25.79 -8.12 27.67
N SER A 516 27.11 -8.30 27.63
CA SER A 516 28.05 -7.26 27.18
C SER A 516 27.86 -6.89 25.71
N LYS A 517 27.69 -7.90 24.86
CA LYS A 517 27.48 -7.71 23.42
C LYS A 517 26.16 -7.00 23.14
N ASN A 518 25.07 -7.39 23.80
CA ASN A 518 23.76 -6.79 23.56
C ASN A 518 23.75 -5.28 23.91
N LEU A 519 24.28 -4.90 25.08
CA LEU A 519 24.37 -3.50 25.48
C LEU A 519 25.29 -2.69 24.56
N LYS A 520 26.44 -3.25 24.15
CA LYS A 520 27.37 -2.58 23.25
C LYS A 520 26.80 -2.40 21.83
N ASP A 521 26.21 -3.45 21.27
CA ASP A 521 25.68 -3.45 19.90
C ASP A 521 24.43 -2.56 19.76
N ARG A 522 23.61 -2.46 20.81
CA ARG A 522 22.31 -1.76 20.74
C ARG A 522 22.31 -0.37 21.34
N LEU A 523 23.08 -0.16 22.40
CA LEU A 523 23.11 1.09 23.15
C LEU A 523 24.46 1.80 23.05
N GLY A 524 25.45 1.21 22.37
CA GLY A 524 26.80 1.77 22.25
C GLY A 524 27.60 1.80 23.56
N ILE A 525 27.05 1.21 24.64
CA ILE A 525 27.55 1.40 26.00
C ILE A 525 27.74 0.07 26.74
N GLY A 526 28.74 0.01 27.62
CA GLY A 526 29.05 -1.18 28.41
C GLY A 526 28.16 -1.34 29.65
N PHE A 527 28.02 -2.57 30.11
CA PHE A 527 27.28 -2.94 31.33
C PHE A 527 27.72 -2.14 32.56
N ARG A 528 29.03 -1.93 32.72
CA ARG A 528 29.60 -1.25 33.89
C ARG A 528 29.23 0.23 33.90
N GLU A 529 29.22 0.86 32.73
CA GLU A 529 28.87 2.26 32.52
C GLU A 529 27.40 2.51 32.84
N VAL A 530 26.50 1.69 32.29
CA VAL A 530 25.05 1.78 32.57
C VAL A 530 24.76 1.61 34.07
N LYS A 531 25.33 0.57 34.68
CA LYS A 531 25.18 0.31 36.12
C LYS A 531 25.69 1.46 36.98
N LYS A 532 26.86 2.03 36.65
CA LYS A 532 27.46 3.14 37.40
C LYS A 532 26.59 4.39 37.33
N SER A 533 26.10 4.76 36.15
CA SER A 533 25.26 5.96 36.00
C SER A 533 23.92 5.82 36.72
N LEU A 534 23.26 4.67 36.60
CA LEU A 534 22.02 4.39 37.34
C LEU A 534 22.22 4.54 38.85
N LEU A 535 23.29 3.96 39.41
CA LEU A 535 23.60 4.05 40.84
C LEU A 535 23.94 5.48 41.28
N LEU A 536 24.70 6.23 40.48
CA LEU A 536 25.12 7.59 40.81
C LEU A 536 23.93 8.55 40.84
N LEU A 537 23.08 8.52 39.81
CA LEU A 537 21.92 9.41 39.71
C LEU A 537 20.85 9.04 40.73
N TYR A 538 20.52 7.75 40.89
CA TYR A 538 19.53 7.31 41.89
C TYR A 538 19.92 7.71 43.31
N ARG A 539 21.21 7.61 43.66
CA ARG A 539 21.71 8.03 44.98
C ARG A 539 21.76 9.55 45.13
N ALA A 540 22.12 10.28 44.08
CA ALA A 540 22.18 11.73 44.12
C ALA A 540 20.80 12.35 44.34
N ILE A 541 19.76 11.81 43.71
CA ILE A 541 18.39 12.32 43.89
C ILE A 541 17.83 11.96 45.27
N ASN A 542 18.22 10.82 45.84
CA ASN A 542 17.72 10.35 47.14
C ASN A 542 18.52 10.84 48.36
N ASN A 543 19.64 11.55 48.19
CA ASN A 543 20.52 11.88 49.32
C ASN A 543 21.01 13.33 49.26
N LYS A 544 20.21 14.25 49.81
CA LYS A 544 20.61 15.65 50.03
C LYS A 544 21.39 15.77 51.34
N SER A 545 22.69 15.47 51.32
CA SER A 545 23.59 15.82 52.43
C SER A 545 24.36 17.10 52.12
N LYS A 546 24.54 17.95 53.14
CA LYS A 546 25.04 19.34 53.09
C LYS A 546 26.35 19.54 52.32
N LEU A 547 26.38 20.67 51.61
CA LEU A 547 27.47 21.21 50.80
C LEU A 547 28.81 21.22 51.55
N SER A 548 29.84 20.70 50.89
CA SER A 548 31.21 21.17 51.07
C SER A 548 31.49 22.20 49.97
N GLU A 549 32.36 23.18 50.25
CA GLU A 549 32.83 24.11 49.22
C GLU A 549 33.48 23.31 48.08
N LEU A 550 32.84 23.33 46.92
CA LEU A 550 33.40 22.80 45.68
C LEU A 550 34.43 23.80 45.14
N ASP A 551 35.50 23.29 44.53
CA ASP A 551 36.42 24.13 43.77
C ASP A 551 35.72 24.73 42.52
N SER A 552 36.37 25.72 41.90
CA SER A 552 35.84 26.44 40.74
C SER A 552 35.46 25.51 39.58
N ASP A 553 36.27 24.47 39.37
CA ASP A 553 36.11 23.53 38.27
C ASP A 553 34.90 22.61 38.51
N ALA A 554 34.75 22.10 39.74
CA ALA A 554 33.59 21.32 40.14
C ALA A 554 32.28 22.13 40.15
N LEU A 555 32.34 23.43 40.48
CA LEU A 555 31.19 24.35 40.36
C LEU A 555 30.80 24.56 38.90
N TYR A 556 31.77 24.78 38.01
CA TYR A 556 31.51 24.88 36.56
C TYR A 556 30.84 23.60 36.03
N ILE A 557 31.31 22.42 36.46
CA ILE A 557 30.69 21.17 36.05
C ILE A 557 29.21 21.09 36.50
N ALA A 558 28.93 21.45 37.75
CA ALA A 558 27.60 21.36 38.32
C ALA A 558 26.60 22.36 37.71
N LEU A 559 27.07 23.58 37.39
CA LEU A 559 26.21 24.72 37.05
C LEU A 559 26.23 25.10 35.57
N GLU A 560 27.23 24.66 34.80
CA GLU A 560 27.33 24.97 33.36
C GLU A 560 27.46 23.71 32.49
N TYR A 561 28.41 22.81 32.79
CA TYR A 561 28.66 21.64 31.94
C TYR A 561 27.47 20.67 31.87
N LEU A 562 27.02 20.18 33.02
CA LEU A 562 25.90 19.23 33.09
C LEU A 562 24.59 19.83 32.54
N PRO A 563 24.27 21.12 32.78
CA PRO A 563 23.18 21.80 32.08
C PRO A 563 23.35 21.87 30.56
N ASN A 564 24.56 22.10 30.03
CA ASN A 564 24.81 22.08 28.59
C ASN A 564 24.58 20.69 27.99
N VAL A 565 25.02 19.61 28.67
CA VAL A 565 24.73 18.23 28.25
C VAL A 565 23.21 18.00 28.15
N VAL A 566 22.43 18.49 29.11
CA VAL A 566 20.97 18.42 29.05
C VAL A 566 20.41 19.22 27.86
N ARG A 567 20.90 20.42 27.63
CA ARG A 567 20.44 21.26 26.51
C ARG A 567 20.72 20.60 25.16
N ASP A 568 21.89 20.02 24.99
CA ASP A 568 22.30 19.34 23.75
C ASP A 568 21.46 18.06 23.54
N PHE A 569 21.09 17.38 24.63
CA PHE A 569 20.16 16.25 24.61
C PHE A 569 18.74 16.69 24.20
N GLU A 570 18.21 17.76 24.79
CA GLU A 570 16.87 18.28 24.46
C GLU A 570 16.77 18.78 23.01
N ASN A 571 17.87 19.30 22.45
CA ASN A 571 17.96 19.72 21.06
C ASN A 571 18.23 18.55 20.08
N GLY A 572 18.36 17.32 20.57
CA GLY A 572 18.64 16.14 19.76
C GLY A 572 20.04 16.08 19.15
N GLN A 573 21.00 16.86 19.69
CA GLN A 573 22.39 16.87 19.23
C GLN A 573 23.20 15.68 19.79
N ILE A 574 22.81 15.19 20.96
CA ILE A 574 23.39 14.00 21.59
C ILE A 574 22.31 12.99 21.95
N THR A 575 22.66 11.71 22.00
CA THR A 575 21.74 10.61 22.32
C THR A 575 21.66 10.36 23.83
N PRO A 576 20.66 9.61 24.33
CA PRO A 576 20.65 9.15 25.72
C PRO A 576 21.94 8.41 26.14
N ALA A 577 22.59 7.70 25.20
CA ALA A 577 23.83 6.97 25.47
C ALA A 577 25.00 7.92 25.72
N ASP A 578 25.09 9.00 24.93
CA ASP A 578 26.10 10.04 25.10
C ASP A 578 25.96 10.72 26.47
N VAL A 579 24.73 10.99 26.92
CA VAL A 579 24.48 11.52 28.27
C VAL A 579 25.04 10.57 29.34
N VAL A 580 24.86 9.26 29.18
CA VAL A 580 25.41 8.28 30.13
C VAL A 580 26.95 8.31 30.13
N VAL A 581 27.56 8.38 28.94
CA VAL A 581 29.01 8.49 28.77
C VAL A 581 29.54 9.74 29.46
N GLU A 582 28.88 10.88 29.27
CA GLU A 582 29.27 12.15 29.89
C GLU A 582 29.23 12.10 31.42
N VAL A 583 28.16 11.55 31.99
CA VAL A 583 28.05 11.35 33.44
C VAL A 583 29.16 10.44 33.97
N VAL A 584 29.48 9.34 33.27
CA VAL A 584 30.55 8.41 33.68
C VAL A 584 31.94 9.05 33.55
N ASN A 585 32.20 9.76 32.46
CA ASN A 585 33.49 10.39 32.21
C ASN A 585 33.76 11.48 33.25
N THR A 586 32.75 12.29 33.56
CA THR A 586 32.83 13.30 34.62
C THR A 586 33.06 12.64 35.99
N ALA A 587 32.38 11.54 36.29
CA ALA A 587 32.60 10.77 37.53
C ALA A 587 34.01 10.18 37.64
N LYS A 588 34.62 9.78 36.51
CA LYS A 588 36.00 9.27 36.46
C LYS A 588 37.01 10.40 36.65
N ALA A 589 36.79 11.55 36.02
CA ALA A 589 37.71 12.70 36.07
C ALA A 589 37.86 13.28 37.48
N TYR A 590 36.73 13.48 38.19
CA TYR A 590 36.73 14.08 39.54
C TYR A 590 36.75 13.04 40.67
N GLY A 591 36.58 11.76 40.34
CA GLY A 591 36.45 10.69 41.33
C GLY A 591 35.09 10.64 42.02
N HIS A 592 34.73 9.45 42.50
CA HIS A 592 33.39 9.12 43.01
C HIS A 592 32.94 9.93 44.24
N ARG A 593 33.86 10.55 45.00
CA ARG A 593 33.53 11.35 46.19
C ARG A 593 33.21 12.79 45.79
N GLN A 594 34.07 13.43 45.01
CA GLN A 594 33.87 14.80 44.56
C GLN A 594 32.71 14.90 43.55
N PHE A 595 32.55 13.91 42.65
CA PHE A 595 31.40 13.88 41.74
C PHE A 595 30.05 13.73 42.46
N ARG A 596 30.01 13.06 43.62
CA ARG A 596 28.80 13.04 44.46
C ARG A 596 28.46 14.42 45.00
N HIS A 597 29.45 15.23 45.35
CA HIS A 597 29.23 16.62 45.77
C HIS A 597 28.82 17.50 44.59
N ILE A 598 29.42 17.33 43.40
CA ILE A 598 29.01 18.00 42.16
C ILE A 598 27.52 17.76 41.90
N LEU A 599 27.09 16.48 41.88
CA LEU A 599 25.68 16.14 41.68
C LEU A 599 24.76 16.69 42.77
N ALA A 600 25.23 16.84 44.02
CA ALA A 600 24.44 17.43 45.09
C ALA A 600 24.23 18.95 44.91
N VAL A 601 25.12 19.63 44.16
CA VAL A 601 25.05 21.06 43.85
C VAL A 601 24.34 21.33 42.51
N THR A 602 24.31 20.35 41.61
CA THR A 602 23.58 20.45 40.33
C THR A 602 22.09 20.69 40.56
N PRO A 603 21.45 21.64 39.82
CA PRO A 603 20.03 21.91 39.98
C PRO A 603 19.15 20.67 39.76
N ILE A 604 18.14 20.51 40.62
CA ILE A 604 17.21 19.36 40.57
C ILE A 604 16.58 19.16 39.18
N PRO A 605 16.09 20.21 38.47
CA PRO A 605 15.55 20.02 37.12
C PRO A 605 16.56 19.40 36.15
N ILE A 606 17.84 19.74 36.28
CA ILE A 606 18.92 19.20 35.46
C ILE A 606 19.20 17.74 35.84
N LEU A 607 19.27 17.43 37.14
CA LEU A 607 19.38 16.05 37.61
C LEU A 607 18.21 15.18 37.16
N CYS A 608 16.97 15.71 37.21
CA CYS A 608 15.78 15.01 36.73
C CYS A 608 15.82 14.77 35.21
N LYS A 609 16.36 15.71 34.42
CA LYS A 609 16.52 15.56 32.97
C LYS A 609 17.64 14.57 32.61
N LEU A 610 18.79 14.65 33.27
CA LEU A 610 19.87 13.66 33.15
C LEU A 610 19.40 12.27 33.59
N TRP A 611 18.66 12.21 34.69
CA TRP A 611 18.02 10.98 35.14
C TRP A 611 17.00 10.50 34.12
N GLY A 612 16.16 11.38 33.58
CA GLY A 612 15.22 11.11 32.50
C GLY A 612 15.89 10.47 31.29
N ALA A 613 17.03 10.99 30.85
CA ALA A 613 17.85 10.41 29.77
C ALA A 613 18.40 9.02 30.13
N VAL A 614 18.74 8.75 31.40
CA VAL A 614 19.11 7.40 31.85
C VAL A 614 17.87 6.50 32.01
N LEU A 615 16.71 7.07 32.30
CA LEU A 615 15.44 6.37 32.46
C LEU A 615 14.83 5.94 31.12
N THR A 616 15.21 6.54 29.97
CA THR A 616 14.73 6.07 28.66
C THR A 616 15.12 4.61 28.38
N PHE A 617 16.22 4.16 28.99
CA PHE A 617 16.64 2.75 28.96
C PHE A 617 15.74 1.86 29.82
N LEU A 618 15.11 2.39 30.88
CA LEU A 618 14.19 1.62 31.72
C LEU A 618 12.81 1.42 31.04
N PRO A 619 12.19 0.23 31.13
CA PRO A 619 10.81 0.00 30.70
C PRO A 619 9.80 0.97 31.35
N LEU A 620 8.67 1.21 30.70
CA LEU A 620 7.68 2.21 31.15
C LEU A 620 7.12 1.89 32.54
N LYS A 621 6.87 0.61 32.84
CA LYS A 621 6.36 0.16 34.13
C LYS A 621 7.28 0.55 35.30
N ILE A 622 8.60 0.46 35.09
CA ILE A 622 9.59 0.89 36.08
C ILE A 622 9.61 2.42 36.22
N ARG A 623 9.49 3.13 35.10
CA ARG A 623 9.38 4.61 35.12
C ARG A 623 8.15 5.08 35.90
N GLN A 624 7.02 4.39 35.75
CA GLN A 624 5.78 4.70 36.48
C GLN A 624 5.91 4.41 37.99
N GLU A 625 6.57 3.31 38.39
CA GLU A 625 6.88 3.04 39.80
C GLU A 625 7.72 4.16 40.46
N LEU A 626 8.61 4.78 39.68
CA LEU A 626 9.46 5.88 40.13
C LEU A 626 8.70 7.20 40.28
N ILE A 627 7.78 7.50 39.37
CA ILE A 627 6.94 8.71 39.39
C ILE A 627 5.86 8.61 40.49
N GLY A 628 5.44 7.40 40.86
CA GLY A 628 4.45 7.14 41.92
C GLY A 628 5.02 7.04 43.34
N LEU A 629 6.29 7.38 43.57
CA LEU A 629 6.84 7.48 44.93
C LEU A 629 6.23 8.72 45.61
N PRO A 630 5.56 8.58 46.77
CA PRO A 630 4.83 9.68 47.40
C PRO A 630 5.75 10.86 47.76
N ASP A 631 5.20 12.08 47.62
CA ASP A 631 5.78 13.42 47.87
C ASP A 631 6.44 13.64 49.26
N LYS A 632 6.55 12.62 50.12
CA LYS A 632 7.14 12.74 51.46
C LYS A 632 8.67 12.87 51.49
N LEU A 633 9.33 13.01 50.34
CA LEU A 633 10.76 13.32 50.23
C LEU A 633 11.05 14.67 49.55
N ILE A 634 10.02 15.47 49.29
CA ILE A 634 10.17 16.87 48.85
C ILE A 634 9.65 17.77 49.97
N PHE A 635 10.50 18.02 50.98
CA PHE A 635 10.72 19.31 51.64
C PHE A 635 12.12 19.32 52.24
#